data_AF-A0ABD3LIW4-F1
#
_entry.id   AF-A0ABD3LIW4-F1
#
_cell.length_a   1.000
_cell.length_b   1.000
_cell.length_c   1.000
_cell.angle_alpha   90.00
_cell.angle_beta   90.00
_cell.angle_gamma   90.00
#
_symmetry.space_group_name_H-M   'P 1'
#
loop_
_entity.id
_entity.type
_entity.pdbx_description
1 polymer ?
#
loop_
_entity_poly.entity_id
_entity_poly.type
_entity_poly.pdbx_seq_one_letter_code
_entity_poly.pdbx_strand_id
1 'polypeptide(L)'
;MRMSIRCKTFSNKPKPFPSPPRKRRPTRQAPPSSSLTTRDLTVRMKVKKLQKLVPGGRGLQPDRLLLRAADYILHLRSQVNVLQALSKIYDHI
;
A
#
# COMPACT_ATOMS: atom_id res chain seq x y z
N MET A 1 34.68 87.03 -11.71
CA MET A 1 34.79 85.77 -10.95
C MET A 1 34.11 84.65 -11.75
N ARG A 2 34.88 83.70 -12.30
CA ARG A 2 34.34 82.54 -13.03
C ARG A 2 34.07 81.41 -12.02
N MET A 3 32.80 81.09 -11.79
CA MET A 3 32.44 79.97 -10.90
C MET A 3 32.59 78.64 -11.64
N SER A 4 33.49 77.80 -11.14
CA SER A 4 33.74 76.46 -11.67
C SER A 4 32.75 75.48 -11.04
N ILE A 5 31.74 75.06 -11.80
CA ILE A 5 30.83 74.00 -11.34
C ILE A 5 31.54 72.66 -11.59
N ARG A 6 31.93 72.00 -10.49
CA ARG A 6 32.54 70.67 -10.50
C ARG A 6 31.45 69.62 -10.67
N CYS A 7 31.36 69.01 -11.85
CA CYS A 7 30.51 67.86 -12.09
C CYS A 7 30.94 66.68 -11.20
N LYS A 8 30.05 66.20 -10.32
CA LYS A 8 30.21 64.91 -9.62
C LYS A 8 29.61 63.82 -10.50
N THR A 9 30.43 62.92 -11.00
CA THR A 9 29.98 61.68 -11.65
C THR A 9 29.50 60.69 -10.59
N PHE A 10 28.19 60.49 -10.49
CA PHE A 10 27.62 59.38 -9.71
C PHE A 10 27.84 58.08 -10.50
N SER A 11 28.87 57.32 -10.12
CA SER A 11 29.07 55.95 -10.59
C SER A 11 28.07 55.04 -9.87
N ASN A 12 26.99 54.64 -10.55
CA ASN A 12 26.11 53.57 -10.07
C ASN A 12 26.49 52.26 -10.77
N LYS A 13 27.19 51.37 -10.06
CA LYS A 13 27.42 49.98 -10.49
C LYS A 13 26.23 49.12 -10.00
N PRO A 14 25.54 48.36 -10.87
CA PRO A 14 24.47 47.47 -10.43
C PRO A 14 25.01 46.29 -9.62
N LYS A 15 24.23 45.86 -8.63
CA LYS A 15 24.54 44.74 -7.72
C LYS A 15 24.46 43.39 -8.48
N PRO A 16 25.34 42.41 -8.21
CA PRO A 16 25.27 41.09 -8.85
C PRO A 16 24.03 40.32 -8.40
N PHE A 17 23.45 39.54 -9.32
CA PHE A 17 22.33 38.65 -9.04
C PHE A 17 22.73 37.50 -8.09
N PRO A 18 21.82 37.04 -7.21
CA PRO A 18 22.07 35.89 -6.35
C PRO A 18 22.10 34.58 -7.17
N SER A 19 23.07 33.72 -6.88
CA SER A 19 23.21 32.39 -7.49
C SER A 19 22.05 31.46 -7.08
N PRO A 20 21.55 30.57 -7.96
CA PRO A 20 20.48 29.65 -7.61
C PRO A 20 20.92 28.61 -6.56
N PRO A 21 20.00 28.16 -5.70
CA PRO A 21 20.31 27.15 -4.69
C PRO A 21 20.69 25.82 -5.36
N ARG A 22 21.87 25.32 -5.01
CA ARG A 22 22.41 24.03 -5.46
C ARG A 22 21.48 22.91 -5.00
N LYS A 23 20.72 22.30 -5.92
CA LYS A 23 19.87 21.13 -5.63
C LYS A 23 20.76 20.00 -5.07
N ARG A 24 20.62 19.72 -3.77
CA ARG A 24 21.24 18.56 -3.13
C ARG A 24 20.66 17.30 -3.77
N ARG A 25 21.54 16.51 -4.39
CA ARG A 25 21.23 15.18 -4.93
C ARG A 25 20.69 14.32 -3.79
N PRO A 26 19.51 13.68 -3.91
CA PRO A 26 19.03 12.77 -2.89
C PRO A 26 20.03 11.62 -2.75
N THR A 27 20.54 11.42 -1.54
CA THR A 27 21.31 10.23 -1.19
C THR A 27 20.45 9.02 -1.55
N ARG A 28 20.94 8.18 -2.48
CA ARG A 28 20.38 6.87 -2.80
C ARG A 28 20.42 6.03 -1.52
N GLN A 29 19.37 6.09 -0.72
CA GLN A 29 19.13 5.09 0.32
C GLN A 29 18.75 3.80 -0.41
N ALA A 30 19.54 2.74 -0.20
CA ALA A 30 19.24 1.43 -0.73
C ALA A 30 17.90 0.93 -0.18
N PRO A 31 17.06 0.25 -1.00
CA PRO A 31 15.79 -0.25 -0.54
C PRO A 31 16.00 -1.27 0.60
N PRO A 32 15.20 -1.20 1.68
CA PRO A 32 15.24 -2.22 2.73
C PRO A 32 14.89 -3.58 2.12
N SER A 33 15.69 -4.59 2.45
CA SER A 33 15.56 -6.02 2.12
C SER A 33 14.15 -6.43 1.64
N SER A 34 14.05 -6.74 0.34
CA SER A 34 12.81 -7.00 -0.41
C SER A 34 12.09 -8.32 -0.06
N SER A 35 12.70 -9.20 0.73
CA SER A 35 12.18 -10.55 0.98
C SER A 35 11.06 -10.60 2.02
N LEU A 36 11.09 -9.72 3.04
CA LEU A 36 10.05 -9.63 4.08
C LEU A 36 8.77 -9.01 3.53
N THR A 37 8.90 -7.94 2.73
CA THR A 37 7.75 -7.24 2.13
C THR A 37 7.00 -8.11 1.13
N THR A 38 7.72 -8.96 0.39
CA THR A 38 7.08 -9.86 -0.59
C THR A 38 6.17 -10.87 0.10
N ARG A 39 6.61 -11.47 1.22
CA ARG A 39 5.79 -12.42 1.99
C ARG A 39 4.55 -11.74 2.57
N ASP A 40 4.68 -10.57 3.17
CA ASP A 40 3.55 -9.81 3.72
C ASP A 40 2.52 -9.44 2.64
N LEU A 41 2.98 -8.99 1.46
CA LEU A 41 2.10 -8.71 0.34
C LEU A 41 1.32 -9.97 -0.08
N THR A 42 2.00 -11.12 -0.11
CA THR A 42 1.39 -12.41 -0.46
C THR A 42 0.33 -12.82 0.55
N VAL A 43 0.61 -12.69 1.86
CA VAL A 43 -0.33 -12.98 2.94
C VAL A 43 -1.55 -12.07 2.83
N ARG A 44 -1.36 -10.76 2.62
CA ARG A 44 -2.46 -9.81 2.44
C ARG A 44 -3.35 -10.15 1.25
N MET A 45 -2.77 -10.62 0.13
CA MET A 45 -3.54 -11.09 -1.01
C MET A 45 -4.35 -12.35 -0.70
N LYS A 46 -3.77 -13.30 0.04
CA LYS A 46 -4.47 -14.52 0.49
C LYS A 46 -5.63 -14.19 1.43
N VAL A 47 -5.42 -13.29 2.39
CA VAL A 47 -6.49 -12.81 3.29
C VAL A 47 -7.61 -12.15 2.50
N LYS A 48 -7.29 -11.25 1.54
CA LYS A 48 -8.30 -10.63 0.67
C LYS A 48 -9.09 -11.66 -0.16
N LYS A 49 -8.44 -12.71 -0.65
CA LYS A 49 -9.12 -13.80 -1.36
C LYS A 49 -10.05 -14.56 -0.41
N LEU A 50 -9.58 -14.89 0.79
CA LEU A 50 -10.38 -15.59 1.79
C LEU A 50 -11.62 -14.78 2.21
N GLN A 51 -11.50 -13.45 2.39
CA GLN A 51 -12.63 -12.56 2.68
C GLN A 51 -13.71 -12.56 1.59
N LYS A 52 -13.37 -12.85 0.34
CA LYS A 52 -14.34 -12.97 -0.77
C LYS A 52 -15.04 -14.32 -0.78
N LEU A 53 -14.38 -15.38 -0.33
CA LEU A 53 -14.91 -16.75 -0.33
C LEU A 53 -15.80 -17.04 0.88
N VAL A 54 -15.44 -16.49 2.05
CA VAL A 54 -16.18 -16.73 3.29
C VAL A 54 -17.42 -15.81 3.34
N PRO A 55 -18.64 -16.36 3.52
CA PRO A 55 -19.83 -15.55 3.72
C PRO A 55 -19.70 -14.66 4.96
N GLY A 56 -19.99 -13.37 4.84
CA GLY A 56 -19.75 -12.39 5.91
C GLY A 56 -18.26 -12.09 6.17
N GLY A 57 -17.35 -12.57 5.31
CA GLY A 57 -15.90 -12.44 5.43
C GLY A 57 -15.33 -11.05 5.18
N ARG A 58 -16.07 -10.18 4.47
CA ARG A 58 -15.55 -8.88 4.02
C ARG A 58 -15.29 -7.95 5.21
N GLY A 59 -14.10 -7.37 5.26
CA GLY A 59 -13.72 -6.44 6.32
C GLY A 59 -13.42 -7.08 7.68
N LEU A 60 -13.52 -8.41 7.81
CA LEU A 60 -13.11 -9.10 9.04
C LEU A 60 -11.59 -9.08 9.21
N GLN A 61 -11.18 -8.89 10.47
CA GLN A 61 -9.78 -9.05 10.88
C GLN A 61 -9.31 -10.50 10.64
N PRO A 62 -8.01 -10.72 10.37
CA PRO A 62 -7.48 -12.04 10.00
C PRO A 62 -7.85 -13.15 10.98
N ASP A 63 -7.72 -12.92 12.29
CA ASP A 63 -8.06 -13.91 13.32
C ASP A 63 -9.52 -14.34 13.26
N ARG A 64 -10.45 -13.37 13.17
CA ARG A 64 -11.89 -13.64 13.08
C ARG A 64 -12.26 -14.28 11.74
N LEU A 65 -11.58 -13.88 10.67
CA LEU A 65 -11.78 -14.44 9.34
C LEU A 65 -11.39 -15.92 9.30
N LEU A 66 -10.29 -16.30 9.95
CA LEU A 66 -9.84 -17.69 10.02
C LEU A 66 -10.83 -18.55 10.80
N LEU A 67 -11.31 -18.06 11.95
CA LEU A 67 -12.33 -18.75 12.73
C LEU A 67 -13.61 -18.95 11.90
N ARG A 68 -14.10 -17.88 11.27
CA ARG A 68 -15.28 -17.93 10.40
C ARG A 68 -15.10 -18.87 9.20
N ALA A 69 -13.89 -18.93 8.65
CA ALA A 69 -13.55 -19.85 7.58
C ALA A 69 -13.63 -21.31 8.06
N ALA A 70 -13.13 -21.60 9.26
CA ALA A 70 -13.22 -22.94 9.85
C ALA A 70 -14.68 -23.38 10.04
N ASP A 71 -15.52 -22.50 10.60
CA ASP A 71 -16.96 -22.75 10.76
C ASP A 71 -17.63 -23.02 9.42
N TYR A 72 -17.29 -22.23 8.40
CA TYR A 72 -17.87 -22.38 7.06
C TYR A 72 -17.43 -23.68 6.38
N ILE A 73 -16.16 -24.08 6.52
CA ILE A 73 -15.68 -25.37 6.00
C ILE A 73 -16.42 -26.53 6.68
N LEU A 74 -16.61 -26.46 8.00
CA LEU A 74 -17.36 -27.47 8.73
C LEU A 74 -18.80 -27.55 8.22
N HIS A 75 -19.46 -26.40 8.07
CA HIS A 75 -20.84 -26.34 7.56
C HIS A 75 -20.97 -26.97 6.17
N LEU A 76 -20.07 -26.64 5.23
CA LEU A 76 -20.07 -27.22 3.89
C LEU A 76 -19.85 -28.74 3.92
N ARG A 77 -18.93 -29.22 4.75
CA ARG A 77 -18.71 -30.67 4.92
C ARG A 77 -19.95 -31.37 5.44
N SER A 78 -20.63 -30.79 6.43
CA SER A 78 -21.88 -31.33 6.96
C SER A 78 -22.97 -31.40 5.88
N GLN A 79 -23.13 -30.35 5.06
CA GLN A 79 -24.08 -30.35 3.95
C GLN A 79 -23.79 -31.47 2.94
N VAL A 80 -22.53 -31.62 2.52
CA VAL A 80 -22.12 -32.67 1.58
C VAL A 80 -22.35 -34.06 2.18
N ASN A 81 -22.00 -34.25 3.46
CA ASN A 81 -22.20 -35.54 4.14
C ASN A 81 -23.67 -35.94 4.21
N VAL A 82 -24.56 -34.98 4.50
CA VAL A 82 -26.02 -35.23 4.52
C VAL A 82 -26.50 -35.60 3.12
N LEU A 83 -26.14 -34.82 2.09
CA LEU A 83 -26.53 -35.10 0.71
C LEU A 83 -26.02 -36.45 0.23
N GLN A 84 -24.79 -36.82 0.58
CA GLN A 84 -24.22 -38.13 0.26
C GLN A 84 -24.95 -39.27 0.98
N ALA A 85 -25.32 -39.09 2.25
CA ALA A 85 -26.08 -40.09 3.00
C ALA A 85 -27.46 -40.30 2.37
N LEU A 86 -28.14 -39.21 1.99
CA LEU A 86 -29.42 -39.29 1.28
C LEU A 86 -29.27 -39.96 -0.08
N SER A 87 -28.28 -39.56 -0.90
CA SER A 87 -28.01 -40.18 -2.20
C SER A 87 -27.86 -41.69 -2.08
N LYS A 88 -27.06 -42.17 -1.11
CA LYS A 88 -26.89 -43.61 -0.88
C LYS A 88 -28.19 -44.31 -0.53
N ILE A 89 -29.07 -43.68 0.24
CA ILE A 89 -30.39 -44.26 0.55
C ILE A 89 -31.22 -44.40 -0.73
N TYR A 90 -31.23 -43.37 -1.58
CA TYR A 90 -31.94 -43.43 -2.87
C TYR A 90 -31.30 -44.37 -3.89
N ASP A 91 -29.98 -44.57 -3.85
CA ASP A 91 -29.28 -45.52 -4.72
C ASP A 91 -29.54 -47.00 -4.33
N HIS A 92 -30.11 -47.25 -3.15
CA HIS A 92 -30.42 -48.58 -2.62
C HIS A 92 -31.93 -48.90 -2.56
N ILE A 93 -32.79 -47.99 -3.03
CA ILE A 93 -34.25 -48.16 -3.17
C ILE A 93 -34.59 -48.27 -4.65
#